data_AF-A0A3D2VRL2-F1
#
_entry.id   AF-A0A3D2VRL2-F1
#
_cell.length_a   1.000
_cell.length_b   1.000
_cell.length_c   1.000
_cell.angle_alpha   90.00
_cell.angle_beta   90.00
_cell.angle_gamma   90.00
#
_symmetry.space_group_name_H-M   'P 1'
#
loop_
_entity.id
_entity.type
_entity.pdbx_description
1 polymer ?
#
loop_
_entity_poly.entity_id
_entity_poly.type
_entity_poly.pdbx_seq_one_letter_code
_entity_poly.pdbx_strand_id
1 'polypeptide(L)'
;SDANSKSAMPNPSDGLVDWVLKTVPWMGAGWCPRGILGVGIGGTPEKAFMLAKESLMAPVDIQELIARGPKNRAEELRIELYEKVN
;
A
#
# COMPACT_ATOMS: atom_id res chain seq x y z
N SER A 1 10.73 6.67 -8.69
CA SER A 1 10.40 8.02 -9.18
C SER A 1 9.36 8.63 -8.27
N ASP A 2 9.63 9.81 -7.70
CA ASP A 2 8.71 10.56 -6.82
C ASP A 2 7.37 10.97 -7.49
N ALA A 3 7.23 10.73 -8.80
CA ALA A 3 6.06 11.06 -9.60
C ALA A 3 4.78 10.27 -9.23
N ASN A 4 4.90 9.11 -8.55
CA ASN A 4 3.76 8.26 -8.21
C ASN A 4 3.41 8.26 -6.70
N SER A 5 3.99 9.17 -5.93
CA SER A 5 3.68 9.35 -4.51
C SER A 5 2.34 10.08 -4.36
N LYS A 6 1.36 9.44 -3.72
CA LYS A 6 0.04 10.03 -3.42
C LYS A 6 -0.17 10.06 -1.92
N SER A 7 -0.60 11.19 -1.38
CA SER A 7 -1.07 11.32 -0.01
C SER A 7 -2.55 11.62 -0.01
N ALA A 8 -3.24 11.09 0.99
CA ALA A 8 -4.58 11.52 1.32
C ALA A 8 -4.74 11.58 2.84
N MET A 9 -5.66 12.44 3.25
CA MET A 9 -6.20 12.46 4.60
C MET A 9 -7.58 11.82 4.52
N PRO A 10 -7.68 10.48 4.59
CA PRO A 10 -8.97 9.81 4.52
C PRO A 10 -9.82 10.22 5.71
N ASN A 11 -11.11 10.44 5.46
CA ASN A 11 -12.08 10.56 6.53
C ASN A 11 -12.09 9.22 7.31
N PRO A 12 -12.31 9.19 8.64
CA PRO A 12 -12.31 7.93 9.41
C PRO A 12 -13.33 6.88 8.93
N SER A 13 -14.29 7.27 8.08
CA SER A 13 -15.25 6.39 7.42
C SER A 13 -14.78 5.82 6.07
N ASP A 14 -13.76 6.41 5.45
CA ASP A 14 -13.17 5.90 4.21
C ASP A 14 -12.21 4.75 4.53
N GLY A 15 -12.48 3.58 3.96
CA GLY A 15 -11.60 2.43 4.08
C GLY A 15 -10.29 2.66 3.33
N LEU A 16 -9.15 2.40 3.99
CA LEU A 16 -7.82 2.50 3.37
C LEU A 16 -7.74 1.74 2.04
N VAL A 17 -8.30 0.53 2.00
CA VAL A 17 -8.27 -0.35 0.82
C VAL A 17 -8.97 0.30 -0.36
N ASP A 18 -10.14 0.89 -0.13
CA ASP A 18 -10.92 1.57 -1.17
C ASP A 18 -10.17 2.80 -1.70
N TRP A 19 -9.56 3.58 -0.81
CA TRP A 19 -8.71 4.70 -1.22
C TRP A 19 -7.52 4.25 -2.07
N VAL A 20 -6.83 3.18 -1.67
CA VAL A 20 -5.71 2.63 -2.45
C VAL A 20 -6.20 2.20 -3.83
N LEU A 21 -7.29 1.42 -3.92
CA LEU A 21 -7.87 0.96 -5.18
C LEU A 21 -8.34 2.09 -6.09
N LYS A 22 -8.83 3.19 -5.53
CA LYS A 22 -9.17 4.40 -6.29
C LYS A 22 -7.95 5.14 -6.77
N THR A 23 -6.83 5.09 -6.05
CA THR A 23 -5.60 5.86 -6.33
C THR A 23 -4.70 5.16 -7.34
N VAL A 24 -4.64 3.84 -7.24
CA VAL A 24 -3.94 2.85 -8.07
C VAL A 24 -4.02 3.16 -9.58
N PRO A 25 -5.21 3.35 -10.18
CA PRO A 25 -5.35 3.61 -11.62
C PRO A 25 -4.80 4.97 -12.06
N TRP A 26 -4.75 5.96 -11.15
CA TRP A 26 -4.24 7.30 -11.43
C TRP A 26 -2.70 7.39 -11.37
N MET A 27 -2.02 6.33 -10.94
CA MET A 27 -0.55 6.27 -10.96
C MET A 27 0.00 6.06 -12.39
N GLY A 28 -0.88 5.95 -13.39
CA GLY A 28 -0.56 5.99 -14.81
C GLY A 28 0.27 4.80 -15.32
N ALA A 29 0.74 4.90 -16.55
CA ALA A 29 1.55 3.87 -17.23
C ALA A 29 2.91 3.55 -16.54
N GLY A 30 3.28 4.30 -15.49
CA GLY A 30 4.48 4.07 -14.70
C GLY A 30 4.33 3.00 -13.62
N TRP A 31 3.10 2.57 -13.32
CA TRP A 31 2.86 1.47 -12.41
C TRP A 31 2.55 0.19 -13.20
N CYS A 32 3.61 -0.57 -13.47
CA CYS A 32 3.49 -1.91 -14.02
C CYS A 32 3.13 -2.88 -12.87
N PRO A 33 2.13 -3.77 -12.99
CA PRO A 33 1.62 -4.63 -11.92
C PRO A 33 2.66 -5.51 -11.21
N ARG A 34 3.85 -5.74 -11.80
CA ARG A 34 5.03 -6.28 -11.09
C ARG A 34 5.73 -5.26 -10.18
N GLY A 35 5.02 -4.21 -9.75
CA GLY A 35 5.56 -3.08 -8.98
C GLY A 35 5.35 -3.27 -7.48
N ILE A 36 6.29 -2.75 -6.69
CA ILE A 36 6.19 -2.74 -5.22
C ILE A 36 5.31 -1.55 -4.80
N LEU A 37 4.25 -1.81 -4.05
CA LEU A 37 3.37 -0.79 -3.47
C LEU A 37 3.71 -0.61 -1.97
N GLY A 38 4.22 0.57 -1.62
CA GLY A 38 4.50 0.96 -0.23
C GLY A 38 3.39 1.84 0.32
N VAL A 39 2.80 1.47 1.46
CA VAL A 39 1.73 2.22 2.12
C VAL A 39 2.16 2.58 3.54
N GLY A 40 2.30 3.87 3.82
CA GLY A 40 2.60 4.40 5.15
C GLY A 40 1.36 5.03 5.77
N ILE A 41 1.03 4.65 7.00
CA ILE A 41 -0.17 5.11 7.71
C ILE A 41 0.23 5.73 9.05
N GLY A 42 -0.28 6.93 9.33
CA GLY A 42 -0.18 7.58 10.63
C GLY A 42 0.93 8.64 10.75
N GLY A 43 0.85 9.42 11.82
CA GLY A 43 1.74 10.56 12.07
C GLY A 43 1.39 11.78 11.21
N THR A 44 2.39 12.61 10.93
CA THR A 44 2.28 13.72 9.97
C THR A 44 2.41 13.21 8.53
N PRO A 45 1.96 13.98 7.52
CA PRO A 45 2.10 13.60 6.12
C PRO A 45 3.54 13.24 5.74
N GLU A 46 4.54 13.99 6.23
CA GLU A 46 5.94 13.67 5.95
C GLU A 46 6.36 12.33 6.57
N LYS A 47 5.89 12.03 7.78
CA LYS A 47 6.17 10.75 8.44
C LYS A 47 5.52 9.58 7.70
N ALA A 48 4.28 9.75 7.23
CA ALA A 48 3.61 8.74 6.43
C ALA A 48 4.35 8.45 5.12
N PHE A 49 4.88 9.47 4.44
CA PHE A 49 5.71 9.28 3.25
C PHE A 49 7.03 8.56 3.54
N MET A 50 7.69 8.90 4.65
CA MET A 50 8.90 8.20 5.09
C MET A 50 8.61 6.72 5.34
N LEU A 51 7.56 6.40 6.10
CA LEU A 51 7.14 5.02 6.35
C LEU A 51 6.81 4.28 5.05
N ALA A 52 6.12 4.94 4.11
CA ALA A 52 5.83 4.36 2.79
C ALA A 52 7.13 4.05 2.04
N LYS A 53 8.11 4.94 2.04
CA LYS A 53 9.41 4.76 1.38
C LYS A 53 10.24 3.66 2.05
N GLU A 54 10.25 3.60 3.37
CA GLU A 54 10.90 2.53 4.13
C GLU A 54 10.27 1.17 3.82
N SER A 55 8.95 1.11 3.66
CA SER A 55 8.25 -0.13 3.30
C SER A 55 8.62 -0.66 1.91
N LEU A 56 9.06 0.20 0.99
CA LEU A 56 9.56 -0.23 -0.33
C LEU A 56 10.90 -0.96 -0.24
N MET A 57 11.66 -0.75 0.84
CA MET A 57 12.95 -1.42 1.09
C MET A 57 12.76 -2.72 1.88
N ALA A 58 11.56 -2.98 2.39
CA ALA A 58 11.25 -4.21 3.10
C ALA A 58 11.22 -5.42 2.14
N PRO A 59 11.57 -6.63 2.62
CA PRO A 59 11.50 -7.83 1.80
C PRO A 59 10.05 -8.08 1.31
N VAL A 60 9.92 -8.49 0.06
CA VAL A 60 8.63 -8.84 -0.54
C VAL A 60 8.26 -10.26 -0.14
N ASP A 61 7.61 -10.40 1.03
CA ASP A 61 7.21 -11.68 1.63
C ASP A 61 5.73 -12.04 1.36
N ILE A 62 5.07 -11.42 0.38
CA ILE A 62 3.60 -11.55 0.20
C ILE A 62 3.16 -12.99 -0.10
N GLN A 63 3.95 -13.76 -0.83
CA GLN A 63 3.64 -15.17 -1.15
C GLN A 63 3.75 -16.06 0.09
N GLU A 64 4.80 -15.84 0.91
CA GLU A 64 4.96 -16.51 2.20
C GLU A 64 3.86 -16.09 3.18
N LEU A 65 3.43 -14.83 3.13
CA LEU A 65 2.35 -14.31 3.95
C LEU A 65 1.00 -14.96 3.61
N ILE A 66 0.71 -15.14 2.33
CA ILE A 66 -0.49 -15.88 1.87
C ILE A 66 -0.42 -17.34 2.31
N ALA A 67 0.75 -17.98 2.17
CA ALA A 67 0.94 -19.38 2.55
C ALA A 67 0.84 -19.62 4.08
N ARG A 68 1.37 -18.71 4.90
CA ARG A 68 1.33 -18.82 6.37
C ARG A 68 0.05 -18.30 7.01
N GLY A 69 -0.71 -17.47 6.28
CA GLY A 69 -1.88 -16.76 6.76
C GLY A 69 -1.54 -15.47 7.55
N PRO A 70 -2.42 -14.46 7.51
CA PRO A 70 -2.21 -13.22 8.24
C PRO A 70 -2.40 -13.42 9.75
N LYS A 71 -1.52 -12.83 10.56
CA LYS A 71 -1.61 -12.86 12.04
C LYS A 71 -2.13 -11.56 12.63
N ASN A 72 -2.10 -10.47 11.86
CA ASN A 72 -2.47 -9.14 12.30
C ASN A 72 -3.23 -8.38 11.19
N ARG A 73 -3.93 -7.31 11.58
CA ARG A 73 -4.69 -6.47 10.65
C ARG A 73 -3.86 -5.89 9.52
N ALA A 74 -2.61 -5.53 9.77
CA ALA A 74 -1.70 -5.04 8.74
C ALA A 74 -1.40 -6.11 7.67
N GLU A 75 -1.26 -7.36 8.08
CA GLU A 75 -1.03 -8.49 7.17
C GLU A 75 -2.30 -8.84 6.38
N GLU A 76 -3.47 -8.82 7.03
CA GLU A 76 -4.76 -8.95 6.34
C GLU A 76 -4.91 -7.90 5.22
N LEU A 77 -4.60 -6.64 5.53
CA LEU A 77 -4.67 -5.55 4.55
C LEU A 77 -3.69 -5.72 3.39
N ARG A 78 -2.48 -6.27 3.64
CA ARG A 78 -1.50 -6.56 2.59
C ARG A 78 -2.03 -7.61 1.61
N ILE A 79 -2.64 -8.68 2.12
CA ILE A 79 -3.25 -9.74 1.30
C ILE A 79 -4.45 -9.17 0.55
N GLU A 80 -5.36 -8.47 1.24
CA GLU A 80 -6.57 -7.89 0.62
C GLU A 80 -6.22 -6.91 -0.51
N LEU A 81 -5.19 -6.07 -0.31
CA LEU A 81 -4.69 -5.18 -1.35
C LEU A 81 -4.06 -5.95 -2.50
N TYR A 82 -3.28 -6.99 -2.22
CA TYR A 82 -2.67 -7.83 -3.24
C TYR A 82 -3.73 -8.53 -4.10
N GLU A 83 -4.78 -9.08 -3.50
CA GLU A 83 -5.88 -9.75 -4.23
C GLU A 83 -6.74 -8.79 -5.03
N LYS A 84 -7.03 -7.58 -4.52
CA LYS A 84 -7.88 -6.61 -5.22
C LYS A 84 -7.16 -5.81 -6.31
N VAL A 85 -5.83 -5.77 -6.28
CA VAL A 85 -5.00 -5.07 -7.27
C VAL A 85 -4.63 -5.95 -8.46
N ASN A 86 -4.51 -7.28 -8.26
CA ASN A 86 -4.26 -8.25 -9.34
C ASN A 86 -5.56 -8.61 -10.08
#